data_AF-A0A239ETU1-F1
#
_entry.id   AF-A0A239ETU1-F1
#
_cell.length_a   1.000
_cell.length_b   1.000
_cell.length_c   1.000
_cell.angle_alpha   90.00
_cell.angle_beta   90.00
_cell.angle_gamma   90.00
#
_symmetry.space_group_name_H-M   'P 1'
#
loop_
_entity.id
_entity.type
_entity.pdbx_description
1 polymer ?
#
loop_
_entity_poly.entity_id
_entity_poly.type
_entity_poly.pdbx_seq_one_letter_code
_entity_poly.pdbx_strand_id
1 'polypeptide(L)'
;MSPSTSSPRDAWNRLRPDAVLVVKDLLVLLESDGSSQDIFDVYLYAKRLLAEAMEARIKIDLDQSCEAFHDLRGKLRTVMEDRYSAQLPAAYLTVPYGSVVHEKLFLTLLQRQGNEVPASLLRIVTADSVHTERRVRELRELGLDIVTAKASGSDTYKLDSLELDLSFLPTIIYNTASSKKHRLMPEPELKNLLKIAD
;
A
#
# COMPACT_ATOMS: atom_id res chain seq x y z
N MET A 1 -19.81 -1.93 23.28
CA MET A 1 -20.16 -2.65 22.04
C MET A 1 -18.86 -2.92 21.31
N SER A 2 -18.38 -4.17 21.33
CA SER A 2 -17.20 -4.57 20.56
C SER A 2 -17.57 -4.54 19.08
N PRO A 3 -16.80 -3.89 18.19
CA PRO A 3 -17.08 -3.97 16.77
C PRO A 3 -16.94 -5.43 16.36
N SER A 4 -18.03 -6.01 15.84
CA SER A 4 -17.98 -7.34 15.24
C SER A 4 -17.05 -7.28 14.03
N THR A 5 -15.81 -7.68 14.20
CA THR A 5 -14.86 -7.89 13.10
C THR A 5 -15.29 -9.14 12.34
N SER A 6 -16.33 -9.01 11.52
CA SER A 6 -16.71 -10.05 10.56
C SER A 6 -15.52 -10.28 9.62
N SER A 7 -15.15 -11.54 9.37
CA SER A 7 -14.04 -11.86 8.47
C SER A 7 -14.26 -11.24 7.07
N PRO A 8 -13.22 -11.00 6.27
CA PRO A 8 -13.40 -10.51 4.89
C PRO A 8 -14.36 -11.38 4.08
N ARG A 9 -14.39 -12.69 4.34
CA ARG A 9 -15.30 -13.64 3.71
C ARG A 9 -16.75 -13.44 4.15
N ASP A 10 -17.00 -13.19 5.43
CA ASP A 10 -18.35 -12.89 5.92
C ASP A 10 -18.85 -11.53 5.39
N ALA A 11 -17.97 -10.53 5.37
CA ALA A 11 -18.27 -9.22 4.80
C ALA A 11 -18.62 -9.34 3.31
N TRP A 12 -17.85 -10.11 2.53
CA TRP A 12 -18.16 -10.39 1.13
C TRP A 12 -19.52 -11.10 0.97
N ASN A 13 -19.77 -12.14 1.75
CA ASN A 13 -21.03 -12.89 1.68
C ASN A 13 -22.25 -12.02 2.00
N ARG A 14 -22.10 -11.07 2.94
CA ARG A 14 -23.13 -10.09 3.28
C ARG A 14 -23.32 -9.02 2.19
N LEU A 15 -22.24 -8.44 1.68
CA LEU A 15 -22.28 -7.30 0.75
C LEU A 15 -22.58 -7.71 -0.69
N ARG A 16 -22.16 -8.90 -1.12
CA ARG A 16 -22.35 -9.40 -2.49
C ARG A 16 -23.81 -9.36 -2.97
N PRO A 17 -24.81 -9.92 -2.25
CA PRO A 17 -26.18 -9.90 -2.74
C PRO A 17 -26.72 -8.47 -2.93
N ASP A 18 -26.44 -7.58 -1.98
CA ASP A 18 -26.89 -6.18 -2.05
C ASP A 18 -26.19 -5.43 -3.20
N ALA A 19 -24.89 -5.66 -3.40
CA ALA A 19 -24.13 -5.11 -4.52
C ALA A 19 -24.67 -5.59 -5.88
N VAL A 20 -25.14 -6.83 -5.97
CA VAL A 20 -25.79 -7.35 -7.19
C VAL A 20 -27.15 -6.69 -7.41
N LEU A 21 -27.94 -6.52 -6.34
CA LEU A 21 -29.27 -5.92 -6.42
C LEU A 21 -29.17 -4.46 -6.90
N VAL A 22 -28.33 -3.65 -6.26
CA VAL A 22 -28.23 -2.22 -6.58
C VAL A 22 -27.73 -1.97 -8.01
N VAL A 23 -26.87 -2.84 -8.55
CA VAL A 23 -26.42 -2.75 -9.95
C VAL A 23 -27.55 -3.05 -10.92
N LYS A 24 -28.42 -4.01 -10.58
CA LYS A 24 -29.63 -4.29 -11.38
C LYS A 24 -30.60 -3.14 -11.33
N ASP A 25 -30.81 -2.53 -10.16
CA ASP A 25 -31.69 -1.38 -10.00
C ASP A 25 -31.18 -0.18 -10.82
N LEU A 26 -29.86 0.05 -10.81
CA LEU A 26 -29.23 1.08 -11.65
C LEU A 26 -29.44 0.80 -13.14
N LEU A 27 -29.27 -0.45 -13.58
CA LEU A 27 -29.49 -0.84 -14.97
C LEU A 27 -30.94 -0.57 -15.40
N VAL A 28 -31.92 -0.99 -14.59
CA VAL A 28 -33.34 -0.75 -14.86
C VAL A 28 -33.64 0.75 -14.97
N LEU A 29 -33.07 1.57 -14.09
CA LEU A 29 -33.25 3.03 -14.15
C LEU A 29 -32.63 3.64 -15.41
N LEU A 30 -31.44 3.19 -15.81
CA LEU A 30 -30.78 3.63 -17.05
C LEU A 30 -31.55 3.22 -18.32
N GLU A 31 -32.28 2.11 -18.28
CA GLU A 31 -33.13 1.63 -19.37
C GLU A 31 -34.51 2.32 -19.40
N SER A 32 -34.84 3.12 -18.37
CA SER A 32 -36.11 3.83 -18.25
C SER A 32 -35.95 5.33 -18.51
N ASP A 33 -37.04 6.02 -18.87
CA ASP A 33 -37.10 7.49 -18.91
C ASP A 33 -37.20 8.11 -17.49
N GLY A 34 -36.44 7.56 -16.53
CA GLY A 34 -36.38 8.03 -15.16
C GLY A 34 -35.75 9.41 -15.04
N SER A 35 -35.99 10.10 -13.92
CA SER A 35 -35.37 11.40 -13.71
C SER A 35 -33.85 11.28 -13.56
N SER A 36 -33.10 12.25 -14.07
CA SER A 36 -31.64 12.26 -13.92
C SER A 36 -31.19 12.24 -12.45
N GLN A 37 -32.01 12.77 -11.54
CA GLN A 37 -31.73 12.77 -10.11
C GLN A 37 -31.80 11.36 -9.53
N ASP A 38 -32.83 10.58 -9.88
CA ASP A 38 -32.98 9.20 -9.41
C ASP A 38 -31.83 8.31 -9.89
N ILE A 39 -31.43 8.47 -11.17
CA ILE A 39 -30.27 7.76 -11.74
C ILE A 39 -29.00 8.12 -10.97
N PHE A 40 -28.79 9.40 -10.67
CA PHE A 40 -27.61 9.87 -9.96
C PHE A 40 -27.53 9.31 -8.52
N ASP A 41 -28.64 9.34 -7.79
CA ASP A 41 -28.68 8.87 -6.40
C ASP A 41 -28.44 7.36 -6.32
N VAL A 42 -29.07 6.57 -7.20
CA VAL A 42 -28.83 5.12 -7.26
C VAL A 42 -27.42 4.82 -7.75
N TYR A 43 -26.87 5.59 -8.69
CA TYR A 43 -25.47 5.45 -9.11
C TYR A 43 -24.49 5.67 -7.95
N LEU A 44 -24.66 6.72 -7.15
CA LEU A 44 -23.79 6.98 -6.00
C LEU A 44 -23.89 5.87 -4.96
N TYR A 45 -25.11 5.38 -4.70
CA TYR A 45 -25.32 4.26 -3.79
C TYR A 45 -24.67 2.97 -4.31
N ALA A 46 -24.89 2.64 -5.59
CA ALA A 46 -24.27 1.49 -6.25
C ALA A 46 -22.74 1.55 -6.20
N LYS A 47 -22.17 2.71 -6.51
CA LYS A 47 -20.73 2.96 -6.47
C LYS A 47 -20.14 2.68 -5.08
N ARG A 48 -20.77 3.19 -4.02
CA ARG A 48 -20.30 2.96 -2.64
C ARG A 48 -20.35 1.47 -2.28
N LEU A 49 -21.49 0.82 -2.52
CA LEU A 49 -21.69 -0.58 -2.15
C LEU A 49 -20.78 -1.52 -2.93
N LEU A 50 -20.56 -1.25 -4.22
CA LEU A 50 -19.59 -1.98 -5.03
C LEU A 50 -18.16 -1.80 -4.52
N ALA A 51 -17.76 -0.58 -4.13
CA ALA A 51 -16.44 -0.34 -3.58
C ALA A 51 -16.19 -1.17 -2.31
N GLU A 52 -17.15 -1.16 -1.38
CA GLU A 52 -17.09 -1.96 -0.14
C GLU A 52 -17.07 -3.48 -0.42
N ALA A 53 -17.91 -3.95 -1.35
CA ALA A 53 -17.95 -5.36 -1.73
C ALA A 53 -16.64 -5.82 -2.39
N MET A 54 -16.06 -5.00 -3.28
CA MET A 54 -14.79 -5.30 -3.94
C MET A 54 -13.63 -5.28 -2.95
N GLU A 55 -13.61 -4.32 -2.03
CA GLU A 55 -12.63 -4.30 -0.94
C GLU A 55 -12.69 -5.58 -0.10
N ALA A 56 -13.89 -6.01 0.30
CA ALA A 56 -14.09 -7.26 1.03
C ALA A 56 -13.59 -8.47 0.21
N ARG A 57 -13.92 -8.54 -1.08
CA ARG A 57 -13.48 -9.62 -1.98
C ARG A 57 -11.97 -9.68 -2.11
N ILE A 58 -11.31 -8.55 -2.29
CA ILE A 58 -9.85 -8.48 -2.44
C ILE A 58 -9.17 -8.86 -1.12
N LYS A 59 -9.71 -8.41 0.01
CA LYS A 59 -9.17 -8.75 1.34
C LYS A 59 -9.20 -10.25 1.66
N ILE A 60 -10.10 -11.04 1.06
CA ILE A 60 -10.08 -12.51 1.20
C ILE A 60 -8.74 -13.09 0.77
N ASP A 61 -8.13 -12.52 -0.28
CA ASP A 61 -6.87 -13.00 -0.85
C ASP A 61 -5.64 -12.29 -0.21
N LEU A 62 -5.86 -11.35 0.71
CA LEU A 62 -4.84 -10.54 1.39
C LEU A 62 -4.89 -10.64 2.93
N ASP A 63 -5.67 -11.56 3.48
CA ASP A 63 -5.81 -11.73 4.94
C ASP A 63 -4.64 -12.49 5.57
N GLN A 64 -3.72 -12.98 4.74
CA GLN A 64 -2.53 -13.71 5.17
C GLN A 64 -1.36 -12.74 5.35
N SER A 65 -0.55 -13.01 6.39
CA SER A 65 0.75 -12.37 6.53
C SER A 65 1.65 -12.76 5.34
N CYS A 66 2.45 -11.81 4.88
CA CYS A 66 3.37 -11.98 3.76
C CYS A 66 4.78 -12.22 4.30
N GLU A 67 5.16 -13.49 4.43
CA GLU A 67 6.52 -13.88 4.86
C GLU A 67 7.61 -13.20 4.04
N ALA A 68 7.43 -13.12 2.71
CA ALA A 68 8.37 -12.44 1.81
C ALA A 68 8.60 -10.96 2.18
N PHE A 69 7.57 -10.25 2.65
CA PHE A 69 7.70 -8.86 3.11
C PHE A 69 8.50 -8.78 4.42
N HIS A 70 8.22 -9.68 5.35
CA HIS A 70 8.94 -9.76 6.62
C HIS A 70 10.41 -10.13 6.42
N ASP A 71 10.69 -11.12 5.57
CA ASP A 71 12.05 -11.54 5.22
C ASP A 71 12.84 -10.41 4.57
N LEU A 72 12.22 -9.68 3.65
CA LEU A 72 12.83 -8.54 2.98
C LEU A 72 13.19 -7.43 3.97
N ARG A 73 12.30 -7.10 4.90
CA ARG A 73 12.60 -6.15 5.98
C ARG A 73 13.64 -6.68 6.95
N GLY A 74 13.67 -7.98 7.21
CA GLY A 74 14.71 -8.64 7.99
C GLY A 74 16.09 -8.47 7.34
N LYS A 75 16.20 -8.78 6.05
CA LYS A 75 17.43 -8.57 5.27
C LYS A 75 17.91 -7.13 5.29
N LEU A 76 17.02 -6.16 5.09
CA LEU A 76 17.36 -4.73 5.20
C LEU A 76 17.94 -4.41 6.58
N ARG A 77 17.29 -4.87 7.65
CA ARG A 77 17.77 -4.64 9.01
C ARG A 77 19.16 -5.23 9.23
N THR A 78 19.37 -6.49 8.87
CA THR A 78 20.67 -7.17 9.02
C THR A 78 21.76 -6.40 8.29
N VAL A 79 21.53 -6.01 7.03
CA VAL A 79 22.52 -5.24 6.26
C VAL A 79 22.78 -3.86 6.86
N MET A 80 21.75 -3.17 7.39
CA MET A 80 21.93 -1.89 8.09
C MET A 80 22.78 -2.06 9.36
N GLU A 81 22.50 -3.09 10.16
CA GLU A 81 23.23 -3.39 11.40
C GLU A 81 24.69 -3.75 11.09
N ASP A 82 24.93 -4.66 10.14
CA ASP A 82 26.28 -5.08 9.76
C ASP A 82 27.15 -3.91 9.28
N ARG A 83 26.56 -2.98 8.52
CA ARG A 83 27.30 -1.85 7.94
C ARG A 83 27.50 -0.68 8.89
N TYR A 84 26.54 -0.42 9.78
CA TYR A 84 26.46 0.86 10.50
C TYR A 84 26.39 0.75 12.02
N SER A 85 26.20 -0.43 12.61
CA SER A 85 26.02 -0.58 14.08
C SER A 85 27.20 -0.05 14.92
N ALA A 86 28.43 -0.09 14.40
CA ALA A 86 29.60 0.43 15.09
C ALA A 86 29.66 1.96 15.15
N GLN A 87 28.95 2.66 14.26
CA GLN A 87 29.06 4.12 14.09
C GLN A 87 27.75 4.84 14.40
N LEU A 88 26.60 4.16 14.28
CA LEU A 88 25.29 4.76 14.42
C LEU A 88 24.51 4.20 15.61
N PRO A 89 23.71 5.02 16.31
CA PRO A 89 22.81 4.54 17.34
C PRO A 89 21.83 3.49 16.80
N ALA A 90 21.65 2.38 17.52
CA ALA A 90 20.73 1.31 17.13
C ALA A 90 19.30 1.82 16.85
N ALA A 91 18.88 2.88 17.53
CA ALA A 91 17.58 3.51 17.32
C ALA A 91 17.38 4.13 15.92
N TYR A 92 18.45 4.35 15.14
CA TYR A 92 18.39 4.78 13.74
C TYR A 92 18.43 3.61 12.75
N LEU A 93 18.81 2.41 13.21
CA LEU A 93 18.93 1.20 12.39
C LEU A 93 17.63 0.40 12.35
N THR A 94 16.50 1.10 12.31
CA THR A 94 15.17 0.48 12.24
C THR A 94 14.59 0.64 10.84
N VAL A 95 14.11 -0.45 10.25
CA VAL A 95 13.46 -0.42 8.93
C VAL A 95 12.05 0.19 9.06
N PRO A 96 11.75 1.34 8.41
CA PRO A 96 10.46 1.99 8.47
C PRO A 96 9.39 1.22 7.67
N TYR A 97 8.20 1.81 7.54
CA TYR A 97 7.14 1.38 6.62
C TYR A 97 6.65 -0.08 6.81
N GLY A 98 6.69 -0.57 8.05
CA GLY A 98 6.28 -1.93 8.41
C GLY A 98 4.81 -2.12 8.76
N SER A 99 3.91 -1.22 8.34
CA SER A 99 2.49 -1.35 8.69
C SER A 99 1.77 -2.38 7.83
N VAL A 100 0.63 -2.88 8.32
CA VAL A 100 -0.24 -3.83 7.59
C VAL A 100 -0.63 -3.31 6.20
N VAL A 101 -0.78 -1.99 6.04
CA VAL A 101 -1.10 -1.39 4.74
C VAL A 101 0.04 -1.56 3.74
N HIS A 102 1.29 -1.38 4.17
CA HIS A 102 2.45 -1.60 3.30
C HIS A 102 2.59 -3.06 2.92
N GLU A 103 2.38 -3.96 3.88
CA GLU A 103 2.39 -5.41 3.65
C GLU A 103 1.33 -5.82 2.62
N LYS A 104 0.10 -5.30 2.73
CA LYS A 104 -0.98 -5.57 1.77
C LYS A 104 -0.70 -5.01 0.38
N LEU A 105 -0.13 -3.81 0.29
CA LEU A 105 0.31 -3.22 -0.99
C LEU A 105 1.40 -4.07 -1.63
N PHE A 106 2.42 -4.44 -0.85
CA PHE A 106 3.50 -5.31 -1.30
C PHE A 106 2.95 -6.67 -1.76
N LEU A 107 2.08 -7.31 -0.98
CA LEU A 107 1.47 -8.58 -1.34
C LEU A 107 0.65 -8.48 -2.64
N THR A 108 -0.08 -7.38 -2.83
CA THR A 108 -0.86 -7.14 -4.06
C THR A 108 0.05 -7.05 -5.30
N LEU A 109 1.19 -6.37 -5.16
CA LEU A 109 2.22 -6.26 -6.20
C LEU A 109 2.94 -7.60 -6.42
N LEU A 110 3.28 -8.31 -5.34
CA LEU A 110 3.97 -9.61 -5.37
C LEU A 110 3.14 -10.68 -6.08
N GLN A 111 1.84 -10.79 -5.78
CA GLN A 111 0.92 -11.72 -6.46
C GLN A 111 0.84 -11.49 -7.97
N ARG A 112 1.27 -10.31 -8.44
CA ARG A 112 1.28 -9.89 -9.85
C ARG A 112 2.67 -9.47 -10.30
N GLN A 113 3.72 -10.02 -9.69
CA GLN A 113 5.10 -9.66 -10.04
C GLN A 113 5.30 -9.79 -11.55
N GLY A 114 6.00 -8.83 -12.14
CA GLY A 114 6.20 -8.77 -13.59
C GLY A 114 5.03 -8.15 -14.38
N ASN A 115 3.85 -7.97 -13.77
CA ASN A 115 2.65 -7.45 -14.41
C ASN A 115 2.23 -6.09 -13.85
N GLU A 116 1.54 -5.31 -14.69
CA GLU A 116 1.01 -4.02 -14.28
C GLU A 116 -0.19 -4.16 -13.33
N VAL A 117 -0.17 -3.38 -12.26
CA VAL A 117 -1.24 -3.27 -11.28
C VAL A 117 -1.83 -1.86 -11.35
N PRO A 118 -3.12 -1.72 -11.72
CA PRO A 118 -3.77 -0.42 -11.75
C PRO A 118 -3.79 0.27 -10.39
N ALA A 119 -3.54 1.59 -10.38
CA ALA A 119 -3.62 2.40 -9.16
C ALA A 119 -4.99 2.27 -8.47
N SER A 120 -6.07 2.08 -9.23
CA SER A 120 -7.42 1.84 -8.70
C SER A 120 -7.49 0.60 -7.82
N LEU A 121 -6.81 -0.49 -8.18
CA LEU A 121 -6.76 -1.69 -7.36
C LEU A 121 -6.03 -1.43 -6.04
N LEU A 122 -4.88 -0.75 -6.10
CA LEU A 122 -4.12 -0.40 -4.90
C LEU A 122 -4.92 0.52 -3.96
N ARG A 123 -5.70 1.46 -4.50
CA ARG A 123 -6.60 2.34 -3.71
C ARG A 123 -7.72 1.56 -3.01
N ILE A 124 -8.23 0.51 -3.63
CA ILE A 124 -9.23 -0.36 -3.00
C ILE A 124 -8.58 -1.13 -1.85
N VAL A 125 -7.35 -1.62 -2.02
CA VAL A 125 -6.60 -2.37 -0.98
C VAL A 125 -6.31 -1.52 0.25
N THR A 126 -5.94 -0.25 0.06
CA THR A 126 -5.59 0.67 1.15
C THR A 126 -6.81 1.27 1.85
N ALA A 127 -8.00 1.16 1.25
CA ALA A 127 -9.20 1.91 1.62
C ALA A 127 -8.98 3.44 1.65
N ASP A 128 -7.90 3.92 1.01
CA ASP A 128 -7.47 5.32 1.05
C ASP A 128 -6.88 5.74 -0.30
N SER A 129 -7.66 6.53 -1.02
CA SER A 129 -7.30 7.06 -2.34
C SER A 129 -6.21 8.14 -2.26
N VAL A 130 -6.08 8.85 -1.15
CA VAL A 130 -5.20 10.02 -1.00
C VAL A 130 -3.76 9.59 -0.75
N HIS A 131 -3.54 8.47 -0.05
CA HIS A 131 -2.21 8.06 0.35
C HIS A 131 -1.62 6.90 -0.46
N THR A 132 -2.35 6.32 -1.42
CA THR A 132 -1.86 5.16 -2.18
C THR A 132 -0.52 5.44 -2.89
N GLU A 133 -0.41 6.53 -3.64
CA GLU A 133 0.85 6.90 -4.32
C GLU A 133 1.99 7.09 -3.31
N ARG A 134 1.69 7.76 -2.20
CA ARG A 134 2.64 7.96 -1.11
C ARG A 134 3.12 6.62 -0.53
N ARG A 135 2.23 5.67 -0.26
CA ARG A 135 2.58 4.35 0.27
C ARG A 135 3.41 3.53 -0.70
N VAL A 136 3.12 3.63 -2.01
CA VAL A 136 3.96 2.99 -3.04
C VAL A 136 5.34 3.64 -3.11
N ARG A 137 5.43 4.97 -2.97
CA ARG A 137 6.73 5.65 -2.84
C ARG A 137 7.48 5.20 -1.59
N GLU A 138 6.82 5.06 -0.45
CA GLU A 138 7.41 4.54 0.79
C GLU A 138 7.93 3.10 0.61
N LEU A 139 7.26 2.24 -0.18
CA LEU A 139 7.79 0.93 -0.57
C LEU A 139 9.04 1.05 -1.45
N ARG A 140 9.08 1.96 -2.43
CA ARG A 140 10.29 2.22 -3.24
C ARG A 140 11.46 2.73 -2.41
N GLU A 141 11.19 3.55 -1.41
CA GLU A 141 12.21 4.04 -0.47
C GLU A 141 12.87 2.90 0.33
N LEU A 142 12.27 1.70 0.41
CA LEU A 142 12.91 0.50 0.95
C LEU A 142 13.90 -0.17 -0.02
N GLY A 143 14.08 0.36 -1.23
CA GLY A 143 14.89 -0.23 -2.29
C GLY A 143 14.16 -1.26 -3.15
N LEU A 144 12.82 -1.30 -3.09
CA LEU A 144 12.00 -2.16 -3.96
C LEU A 144 11.94 -1.62 -5.39
N ASP A 145 12.11 -2.50 -6.37
CA ASP A 145 12.02 -2.18 -7.79
C ASP A 145 10.56 -2.09 -8.27
N ILE A 146 9.92 -0.97 -7.94
CA ILE A 146 8.55 -0.65 -8.35
C ILE A 146 8.58 0.42 -9.44
N VAL A 147 8.21 0.03 -10.65
CA VAL A 147 8.09 0.91 -11.81
C VAL A 147 6.68 1.51 -11.86
N THR A 148 6.58 2.79 -12.25
CA THR A 148 5.30 3.46 -12.52
C THR A 148 5.17 3.70 -14.02
N ALA A 149 4.03 3.34 -14.59
CA ALA A 149 3.70 3.58 -15.99
C ALA A 149 2.29 4.18 -16.12
N LYS A 150 1.93 4.58 -17.33
CA LYS A 150 0.55 4.98 -17.67
C LYS A 150 0.02 4.02 -18.72
N ALA A 151 -1.07 3.32 -18.39
CA ALA A 151 -1.79 2.45 -19.31
C ALA A 151 -3.27 2.85 -19.34
N SER A 152 -3.81 3.00 -20.55
CA SER A 152 -5.23 3.32 -20.79
C SER A 152 -5.74 4.53 -19.99
N GLY A 153 -4.91 5.57 -19.85
CA GLY A 153 -5.26 6.80 -19.14
C GLY A 153 -5.22 6.70 -17.60
N SER A 154 -4.72 5.60 -17.05
CA SER A 154 -4.56 5.39 -15.61
C SER A 154 -3.13 5.06 -15.23
N ASP A 155 -2.71 5.48 -14.02
CA ASP A 155 -1.40 5.10 -13.49
C ASP A 155 -1.40 3.61 -13.13
N THR A 156 -0.33 2.92 -13.50
CA THR A 156 -0.08 1.52 -13.17
C THR A 156 1.26 1.39 -12.44
N TYR A 157 1.34 0.38 -11.59
CA TYR A 157 2.53 0.05 -10.82
C TYR A 157 2.92 -1.39 -11.06
N LYS A 158 4.21 -1.65 -11.21
CA LYS A 158 4.74 -2.99 -11.45
C LYS A 158 5.92 -3.24 -10.53
N LEU A 159 5.87 -4.32 -9.75
CA LEU A 159 7.04 -4.85 -9.07
C LEU A 159 7.80 -5.73 -10.06
N ASP A 160 8.98 -5.29 -10.49
CA ASP A 160 9.78 -6.00 -11.49
C ASP A 160 10.67 -7.05 -10.81
N SER A 161 11.36 -6.66 -9.74
CA SER A 161 12.27 -7.53 -8.99
C SER A 161 12.05 -7.48 -7.47
N LEU A 162 12.44 -8.56 -6.80
CA LEU A 162 12.57 -8.63 -5.32
C LEU A 162 14.00 -8.35 -4.84
N GLU A 163 14.92 -8.10 -5.77
CA GLU A 163 16.27 -7.66 -5.44
C GLU A 163 16.22 -6.24 -4.90
N LEU A 164 16.78 -6.05 -3.71
CA LEU A 164 16.79 -4.77 -3.02
C LEU A 164 17.94 -3.90 -3.52
N ASP A 165 17.62 -2.67 -3.90
CA ASP A 165 18.62 -1.64 -4.09
C ASP A 165 19.12 -1.12 -2.73
N LEU A 166 20.26 -1.66 -2.29
CA LEU A 166 20.90 -1.29 -1.03
C LEU A 166 21.57 0.10 -1.07
N SER A 167 21.56 0.80 -2.22
CA SER A 167 22.02 2.20 -2.30
C SER A 167 21.09 3.15 -1.54
N PHE A 168 19.84 2.74 -1.26
CA PHE A 168 18.87 3.51 -0.48
C PHE A 168 19.10 3.48 1.04
N LEU A 169 19.95 2.58 1.56
CA LEU A 169 20.17 2.44 3.00
C LEU A 169 20.54 3.75 3.71
N PRO A 170 21.45 4.59 3.18
CA PRO A 170 21.75 5.89 3.79
C PRO A 170 20.50 6.76 3.93
N THR A 171 19.68 6.85 2.89
CA THR A 171 18.43 7.63 2.90
C THR A 171 17.41 7.08 3.90
N ILE A 172 17.28 5.75 4.02
CA ILE A 172 16.40 5.10 5.01
C ILE A 172 16.83 5.47 6.44
N ILE A 173 18.13 5.36 6.73
CA ILE A 173 18.69 5.66 8.06
C ILE A 173 18.49 7.15 8.37
N TYR A 174 18.80 8.03 7.41
CA TYR A 174 18.65 9.47 7.57
C TYR A 174 17.20 9.85 7.87
N ASN A 175 16.24 9.38 7.08
CA ASN A 175 14.81 9.67 7.29
C ASN A 175 14.32 9.14 8.64
N THR A 176 14.83 7.99 9.08
CA THR A 176 14.54 7.43 10.40
C THR A 176 15.06 8.34 11.51
N ALA A 177 16.28 8.86 11.39
CA ALA A 177 16.85 9.82 12.34
C ALA A 177 16.09 11.16 12.33
N SER A 178 15.71 11.67 11.17
CA SER A 178 14.91 12.91 11.05
C SER A 178 13.53 12.76 11.69
N SER A 179 12.87 11.61 11.56
CA SER A 179 11.61 11.34 12.28
C SER A 179 11.76 11.39 13.81
N LYS A 180 12.97 11.10 14.31
CA LYS A 180 13.37 11.18 15.72
C LYS A 180 14.00 12.52 16.07
N LYS A 181 13.97 13.51 15.16
CA LYS A 181 14.53 14.86 15.32
C LYS A 181 16.01 14.86 15.70
N HIS A 182 16.79 13.91 15.17
CA HIS A 182 18.24 13.83 15.38
C HIS A 182 18.66 13.78 16.87
N ARG A 183 17.80 13.26 17.76
CA ARG A 183 18.00 13.31 19.22
C ARG A 183 19.27 12.63 19.73
N LEU A 184 19.83 11.67 18.98
CA LEU A 184 20.93 10.82 19.41
C LEU A 184 22.25 11.12 18.68
N MET A 185 22.22 12.00 17.68
CA MET A 185 23.41 12.39 16.90
C MET A 185 23.07 13.65 16.09
N PRO A 186 23.95 14.66 16.05
CA PRO A 186 23.80 15.85 15.21
C PRO A 186 23.62 15.51 13.72
N GLU A 187 22.75 16.25 13.04
CA GLU A 187 22.48 16.05 11.61
C GLU A 187 23.73 16.15 10.71
N PRO A 188 24.67 17.12 10.90
CA PRO A 188 25.87 17.21 10.06
C PRO A 188 26.79 16.00 10.21
N GLU A 189 26.93 15.48 11.43
CA GLU A 189 27.71 14.28 11.71
C GLU A 189 27.10 13.06 11.02
N LEU A 190 25.77 12.92 11.11
CA LEU A 190 25.04 11.84 10.45
C LEU A 190 25.16 11.89 8.92
N LYS A 191 24.99 13.07 8.30
CA LYS A 191 25.15 13.24 6.84
C LYS A 191 26.53 12.81 6.36
N ASN A 192 27.58 13.18 7.11
CA ASN A 192 28.95 12.82 6.79
C ASN A 192 29.18 11.30 6.85
N LEU A 193 28.70 10.63 7.93
CA LEU A 193 28.79 9.17 8.07
C LEU A 193 28.04 8.42 6.96
N LEU A 194 26.89 8.95 6.55
CA LEU A 194 26.03 8.37 5.52
C LEU A 194 26.46 8.74 4.09
N LYS A 195 27.41 9.67 3.93
CA LYS A 195 27.85 10.22 2.63
C LYS A 195 26.69 10.80 1.80
N ILE A 196 25.73 11.43 2.46
CA ILE A 196 24.60 12.09 1.81
C ILE A 196 25.03 13.53 1.45
N ALA A 197 24.93 13.90 0.17
CA ALA A 197 25.20 15.27 -0.27
C ALA A 197 24.14 16.23 0.28
N ASP A 198 24.52 17.50 0.46
CA ASP A 198 23.61 18.56 0.91
C ASP A 198 22.48 18.89 -0.08
#